data_AF-A0A2N8NZT1-F1
#
_entry.id   AF-A0A2N8NZT1-F1
#
_cell.length_a   1.000
_cell.length_b   1.000
_cell.length_c   1.000
_cell.angle_alpha   90.00
_cell.angle_beta   90.00
_cell.angle_gamma   90.00
#
_symmetry.space_group_name_H-M   'P 1'
#
loop_
_entity.id
_entity.type
_entity.pdbx_description
1 polymer ?
#
loop_
_entity_poly.entity_id
_entity_poly.type
_entity_poly.pdbx_seq_one_letter_code
_entity_poly.pdbx_strand_id
1 'polypeptide(L)'
;MTVASILIGQTTVLTMGFINNRSQARREARARAADRYKSVAERRETFELTQLVEVNTLLREAVTSLHAFVSARRHYRSRLREDPAEPPETYRQPMLDASAATDTALDALRSQIGFILADEVRAPTDAAEKALTMAAASVLRDEPVDPGALGARADAAYEALSVRLRDIYATRESAVLAL
;
A
#
# COMPACT_ATOMS: atom_id res chain seq x y z
N MET A 1 34.31 -36.28 -60.87
CA MET A 1 34.24 -36.23 -59.39
C MET A 1 33.75 -34.85 -58.93
N THR A 2 32.47 -34.53 -59.11
CA THR A 2 31.94 -33.17 -58.80
C THR A 2 30.51 -33.21 -58.24
N VAL A 3 29.71 -34.24 -58.58
CA VAL A 3 28.32 -34.38 -58.12
C VAL A 3 28.21 -34.80 -56.65
N ALA A 4 29.13 -35.65 -56.16
CA ALA A 4 29.14 -36.11 -54.77
C ALA A 4 29.46 -34.99 -53.77
N SER A 5 30.36 -34.06 -54.13
CA SER A 5 30.74 -32.92 -53.30
C SER A 5 29.62 -31.86 -53.21
N ILE A 6 28.82 -31.69 -54.26
CA ILE A 6 27.66 -30.77 -54.27
C ILE A 6 26.51 -31.31 -53.40
N LEU A 7 26.24 -32.62 -53.44
CA LEU A 7 25.20 -33.27 -52.62
C LEU A 7 25.52 -33.26 -51.11
N ILE A 8 26.80 -33.40 -50.74
CA ILE A 8 27.25 -33.31 -49.34
C ILE A 8 27.18 -31.85 -48.84
N GLY A 9 27.47 -30.87 -49.69
CA GLY A 9 27.33 -29.45 -49.35
C GLY A 9 25.87 -29.05 -49.04
N GLN A 10 24.91 -29.52 -49.84
CA GLN A 10 23.49 -29.17 -49.67
C GLN A 10 22.84 -29.83 -48.42
N THR A 11 23.23 -31.06 -48.09
CA THR A 11 22.72 -31.75 -46.89
C THR A 11 23.21 -31.12 -45.58
N THR A 12 24.43 -30.58 -45.58
CA THR A 12 25.02 -29.89 -44.41
C THR A 12 24.31 -28.56 -44.11
N VAL A 13 23.94 -27.80 -45.14
CA VAL A 13 23.22 -26.51 -44.99
C VAL A 13 21.80 -26.71 -44.45
N LEU A 14 21.09 -27.74 -44.92
CA LEU A 14 19.72 -28.05 -44.45
C LEU A 14 19.71 -28.54 -43.00
N THR A 15 20.67 -29.37 -42.60
CA THR A 15 20.79 -29.86 -41.21
C THR A 15 21.23 -28.76 -40.25
N MET A 16 22.19 -27.91 -40.62
CA MET A 16 22.55 -26.73 -39.83
C MET A 16 21.37 -25.75 -39.72
N GLY A 17 20.62 -25.51 -40.80
CA GLY A 17 19.44 -24.65 -40.78
C GLY A 17 18.35 -25.14 -39.82
N PHE A 18 18.10 -26.46 -39.76
CA PHE A 18 17.13 -27.06 -38.84
C PHE A 18 17.58 -26.98 -37.37
N ILE A 19 18.87 -27.24 -37.10
CA ILE A 19 19.43 -27.15 -35.74
C ILE A 19 19.43 -25.70 -35.26
N ASN A 20 19.81 -24.75 -36.12
CA ASN A 20 19.85 -23.34 -35.80
C ASN A 20 18.43 -22.80 -35.55
N ASN A 21 17.46 -23.10 -36.41
CA ASN A 21 16.05 -22.73 -36.24
C ASN A 21 15.44 -23.31 -34.96
N ARG A 22 15.74 -24.56 -34.60
CA ARG A 22 15.22 -25.16 -33.36
C ARG A 22 15.84 -24.53 -32.11
N SER A 23 17.12 -24.18 -32.18
CA SER A 23 17.81 -23.47 -31.09
C SER A 23 17.28 -22.04 -30.94
N GLN A 24 17.01 -21.36 -32.07
CA GLN A 24 16.48 -20.01 -32.13
C GLN A 24 15.02 -19.97 -31.64
N ALA A 25 14.17 -20.88 -32.09
CA ALA A 25 12.80 -21.01 -31.60
C ALA A 25 12.72 -21.28 -30.09
N ARG A 26 13.66 -22.07 -29.54
CA ARG A 26 13.77 -22.27 -28.08
C ARG A 26 14.22 -21.00 -27.34
N ARG A 27 15.16 -20.23 -27.91
CA ARG A 27 15.58 -18.94 -27.34
C ARG A 27 14.46 -17.92 -27.39
N GLU A 28 13.75 -17.81 -28.50
CA GLU A 28 12.59 -16.93 -28.64
C GLU A 28 11.43 -17.34 -27.71
N ALA A 29 11.18 -18.64 -27.54
CA ALA A 29 10.15 -19.12 -26.61
C ALA A 29 10.52 -18.77 -25.15
N ARG A 30 11.80 -18.91 -24.77
CA ARG A 30 12.30 -18.50 -23.45
C ARG A 30 12.26 -16.98 -23.27
N ALA A 31 12.64 -16.21 -24.28
CA ALA A 31 12.55 -14.76 -24.26
C ALA A 31 11.10 -14.30 -24.08
N ARG A 32 10.16 -14.84 -24.87
CA ARG A 32 8.73 -14.57 -24.72
C ARG A 32 8.18 -14.96 -23.34
N ALA A 33 8.66 -16.05 -22.75
CA ALA A 33 8.26 -16.45 -21.40
C ALA A 33 8.82 -15.49 -20.34
N ALA A 34 10.08 -15.06 -20.49
CA ALA A 34 10.72 -14.05 -19.63
C ALA A 34 10.01 -12.69 -19.74
N ASP A 35 9.66 -12.25 -20.94
CA ASP A 35 8.92 -11.00 -21.18
C ASP A 35 7.51 -11.03 -20.55
N ARG A 36 6.81 -12.17 -20.64
CA ARG A 36 5.52 -12.36 -19.97
C ARG A 36 5.66 -12.32 -18.46
N TYR A 37 6.69 -12.97 -17.92
CA TYR A 37 6.95 -12.96 -16.47
C TYR A 37 7.26 -11.53 -15.99
N LYS A 38 8.14 -10.81 -16.71
CA LYS A 38 8.50 -9.42 -16.43
C LYS A 38 7.27 -8.51 -16.43
N SER A 39 6.44 -8.56 -17.48
CA SER A 39 5.22 -7.74 -17.57
C SER A 39 4.15 -8.07 -16.52
N VAL A 40 4.12 -9.30 -15.99
CA VAL A 40 3.24 -9.64 -14.86
C VAL A 40 3.82 -9.10 -13.55
N ALA A 41 5.14 -9.22 -13.35
CA ALA A 41 5.82 -8.68 -12.17
C ALA A 41 5.66 -7.14 -12.08
N GLU A 42 5.93 -6.43 -13.18
CA GLU A 42 5.77 -4.96 -13.25
C GLU A 42 4.35 -4.51 -12.92
N ARG A 43 3.33 -5.24 -13.40
CA ARG A 43 1.92 -4.94 -13.09
C ARG A 43 1.58 -5.17 -11.62
N ARG A 44 2.10 -6.24 -11.02
CA ARG A 44 1.89 -6.52 -9.59
C ARG A 44 2.56 -5.47 -8.72
N GLU A 45 3.80 -5.10 -9.04
CA GLU A 45 4.54 -4.04 -8.34
C GLU A 45 3.85 -2.69 -8.45
N THR A 46 3.37 -2.32 -9.65
CA THR A 46 2.63 -1.06 -9.86
C THR A 46 1.34 -1.03 -9.04
N PHE A 47 0.60 -2.15 -9.03
CA PHE A 47 -0.60 -2.30 -8.21
C PHE A 47 -0.28 -2.18 -6.73
N GLU A 48 0.74 -2.88 -6.24
CA GLU A 48 1.17 -2.83 -4.84
C GLU A 48 1.60 -1.42 -4.42
N LEU A 49 2.40 -0.71 -5.22
CA LEU A 49 2.80 0.67 -4.94
C LEU A 49 1.60 1.61 -4.83
N THR A 50 0.62 1.48 -5.74
CA THR A 50 -0.62 2.27 -5.68
C THR A 50 -1.32 2.07 -4.35
N GLN A 51 -1.36 0.82 -3.88
CA GLN A 51 -2.08 0.43 -2.68
C GLN A 51 -1.35 0.82 -1.39
N LEU A 52 -0.02 0.76 -1.37
CA LEU A 52 0.78 1.30 -0.27
C LEU A 52 0.60 2.81 -0.11
N VAL A 53 0.53 3.56 -1.22
CA VAL A 53 0.29 5.00 -1.20
C VAL A 53 -1.14 5.33 -0.74
N GLU A 54 -2.12 4.57 -1.21
CA GLU A 54 -3.52 4.71 -0.81
C GLU A 54 -3.67 4.50 0.71
N VAL A 55 -3.14 3.40 1.25
CA VAL A 55 -3.20 3.09 2.69
C VAL A 55 -2.47 4.14 3.52
N ASN A 56 -1.30 4.62 3.10
CA ASN A 56 -0.61 5.73 3.77
C ASN A 56 -1.48 6.99 3.82
N THR A 57 -2.15 7.32 2.72
CA THR A 57 -3.04 8.48 2.63
C THR A 57 -4.21 8.34 3.60
N LEU A 58 -4.88 7.20 3.60
CA LEU A 58 -6.00 6.91 4.49
C LEU A 58 -5.59 6.90 5.97
N LEU A 59 -4.41 6.36 6.29
CA LEU A 59 -3.88 6.39 7.66
C LEU A 59 -3.64 7.83 8.14
N ARG A 60 -3.07 8.68 7.29
CA ARG A 60 -2.87 10.12 7.60
C ARG A 60 -4.19 10.84 7.80
N GLU A 61 -5.16 10.55 6.94
CA GLU A 61 -6.50 11.12 7.05
C GLU A 61 -7.18 10.72 8.37
N ALA A 62 -7.13 9.43 8.73
CA ALA A 62 -7.68 8.94 9.99
C ALA A 62 -7.02 9.60 11.22
N VAL A 63 -5.69 9.73 11.23
CA VAL A 63 -4.95 10.44 12.29
C VAL A 63 -5.36 11.91 12.37
N THR A 64 -5.50 12.58 11.22
CA THR A 64 -5.86 14.00 11.14
C THR A 64 -7.29 14.24 11.61
N SER A 65 -8.25 13.41 11.16
CA SER A 65 -9.65 13.49 11.56
C SER A 65 -9.81 13.24 13.06
N LEU A 66 -9.10 12.26 13.63
CA LEU A 66 -9.11 12.04 15.07
C LEU A 66 -8.58 13.26 15.84
N HIS A 67 -7.50 13.89 15.37
CA HIS A 67 -6.98 15.11 16.00
C HIS A 67 -7.99 16.26 15.96
N ALA A 68 -8.69 16.42 14.84
CA ALA A 68 -9.78 17.40 14.71
C ALA A 68 -10.92 17.09 15.69
N PHE A 69 -11.30 15.82 15.83
CA PHE A 69 -12.33 15.40 16.78
C PHE A 69 -11.94 15.66 18.24
N VAL A 70 -10.72 15.30 18.64
CA VAL A 70 -10.17 15.62 19.97
C VAL A 70 -10.23 17.13 20.24
N SER A 71 -9.83 17.93 19.25
CA SER A 71 -9.83 19.39 19.35
C SER A 71 -11.24 19.96 19.48
N ALA A 72 -12.18 19.49 18.65
CA ALA A 72 -13.58 19.89 18.71
C ALA A 72 -14.23 19.50 20.05
N ARG A 73 -13.95 18.29 20.56
CA ARG A 73 -14.42 17.84 21.87
C ARG A 73 -13.88 18.72 22.99
N ARG A 74 -12.58 19.06 22.95
CA ARG A 74 -11.97 19.98 23.92
C ARG A 74 -12.62 21.36 23.88
N HIS A 75 -12.85 21.91 22.68
CA HIS A 75 -13.50 23.21 22.51
C HIS A 75 -14.92 23.21 23.08
N TYR A 76 -15.73 22.19 22.74
CA TYR A 76 -17.07 21.99 23.27
C TYR A 76 -17.07 21.98 24.81
N ARG A 77 -16.13 21.26 25.44
CA ARG A 77 -16.02 21.21 26.90
C ARG A 77 -15.57 22.52 27.53
N SER A 78 -14.71 23.30 26.86
CA SER A 78 -14.29 24.63 27.33
C SER A 78 -15.50 25.57 27.36
N ARG A 79 -16.27 25.60 26.27
CA ARG A 79 -17.45 26.45 26.13
C ARG A 79 -18.51 26.17 27.19
N LEU A 80 -18.80 24.89 27.44
CA LEU A 80 -19.73 24.49 28.51
C LEU A 80 -19.32 24.95 29.91
N ARG A 81 -18.01 25.18 30.15
CA ARG A 81 -17.51 25.68 31.44
C ARG A 81 -17.51 27.20 31.50
N GLU A 82 -17.19 27.86 30.39
CA GLU A 82 -17.07 29.32 30.29
C GLU A 82 -18.44 30.01 30.24
N ASP A 83 -19.43 29.42 29.58
CA ASP A 83 -20.79 29.95 29.51
C ASP A 83 -21.84 28.85 29.73
N PRO A 84 -22.19 28.54 31.00
CA PRO A 84 -23.19 27.52 31.32
C PRO A 84 -24.62 27.91 30.93
N ALA A 85 -24.87 29.19 30.61
CA ALA A 85 -26.20 29.70 30.29
C ALA A 85 -26.53 29.59 28.79
N GLU A 86 -25.51 29.44 27.94
CA GLU A 86 -25.68 29.26 26.50
C GLU A 86 -26.13 27.82 26.16
N PRO A 87 -27.07 27.62 25.21
CA PRO A 87 -27.51 26.30 24.81
C PRO A 87 -26.34 25.43 24.32
N PRO A 88 -26.14 24.21 24.86
CA PRO A 88 -25.09 23.31 24.43
C PRO A 88 -25.12 22.99 22.93
N GLU A 89 -26.30 23.07 22.31
CA GLU A 89 -26.50 22.74 20.90
C GLU A 89 -25.63 23.58 19.96
N THR A 90 -25.35 24.84 20.28
CA THR A 90 -24.57 25.77 19.44
C THR A 90 -23.16 25.24 19.15
N TYR A 91 -22.55 24.56 20.12
CA TYR A 91 -21.18 24.04 20.02
C TYR A 91 -21.12 22.54 19.77
N ARG A 92 -22.27 21.87 19.78
CA ARG A 92 -22.37 20.41 19.64
C ARG A 92 -22.18 19.97 18.20
N GLN A 93 -22.71 20.72 17.23
CA GLN A 93 -22.67 20.31 15.82
C GLN A 93 -21.24 20.13 15.28
N PRO A 94 -20.29 21.07 15.48
CA PRO A 94 -18.92 20.88 14.98
C PRO A 94 -18.22 19.65 15.58
N MET A 95 -18.54 19.29 16.84
CA MET A 95 -18.02 18.09 17.48
C MET A 95 -18.60 16.82 16.85
N LEU A 96 -19.91 16.80 16.56
CA LEU A 96 -20.57 15.67 15.89
C LEU A 96 -20.05 15.48 14.47
N ASP A 97 -19.85 16.57 13.73
CA ASP A 97 -19.31 16.53 12.36
C ASP A 97 -17.88 15.97 12.37
N ALA A 98 -17.03 16.39 13.32
CA ALA A 98 -15.67 15.87 13.46
C ALA A 98 -15.65 14.38 13.89
N SER A 99 -16.59 13.95 14.73
CA SER A 99 -16.77 12.54 15.08
C SER A 99 -17.12 11.71 13.85
N ALA A 100 -18.12 12.13 13.07
CA ALA A 100 -18.55 11.43 11.87
C ALA A 100 -17.47 11.37 10.78
N ALA A 101 -16.68 12.45 10.64
CA ALA A 101 -15.53 12.46 9.75
C ALA A 101 -14.43 11.47 10.20
N THR A 102 -14.22 11.33 11.50
CA THR A 102 -13.29 10.33 12.06
C THR A 102 -13.76 8.92 11.78
N ASP A 103 -15.04 8.62 12.02
CA ASP A 103 -15.62 7.31 11.73
C ASP A 103 -15.50 6.96 10.24
N THR A 104 -15.81 7.92 9.36
CA THR A 104 -15.68 7.75 7.90
C THR A 104 -14.24 7.45 7.48
N ALA A 105 -13.26 8.17 8.03
CA ALA A 105 -11.85 7.94 7.72
C ALA A 105 -11.36 6.57 8.22
N LEU A 106 -11.81 6.13 9.39
CA LEU A 106 -11.47 4.82 9.95
C LEU A 106 -12.09 3.67 9.14
N ASP A 107 -13.34 3.80 8.72
CA ASP A 107 -13.99 2.80 7.88
C ASP A 107 -13.32 2.70 6.51
N ALA A 108 -12.94 3.83 5.91
CA ALA A 108 -12.16 3.85 4.67
C ALA A 108 -10.81 3.13 4.84
N LEU A 109 -10.06 3.43 5.89
CA LEU A 109 -8.80 2.77 6.20
C LEU A 109 -8.99 1.25 6.41
N ARG A 110 -9.97 0.86 7.23
CA ARG A 110 -10.28 -0.55 7.53
C ARG A 110 -10.64 -1.34 6.28
N SER A 111 -11.35 -0.71 5.34
CA SER A 111 -11.75 -1.34 4.08
C SER A 111 -10.54 -1.74 3.21
N GLN A 112 -9.42 -1.01 3.30
CA GLN A 112 -8.22 -1.29 2.49
C GLN A 112 -7.23 -2.25 3.14
N ILE A 113 -7.12 -2.25 4.48
CA ILE A 113 -6.17 -3.11 5.21
C ILE A 113 -6.40 -4.61 4.92
N GLY A 114 -7.66 -5.04 4.80
CA GLY A 114 -8.02 -6.45 4.70
C GLY A 114 -7.73 -7.13 3.36
N PHE A 115 -7.59 -6.39 2.25
CA PHE A 115 -7.62 -6.99 0.92
C PHE A 115 -6.25 -7.14 0.25
N ILE A 116 -5.30 -6.23 0.47
CA ILE A 116 -4.21 -6.03 -0.51
C ILE A 116 -2.80 -6.08 0.10
N LEU A 117 -2.65 -5.81 1.39
CA LEU A 117 -1.33 -5.64 2.01
C LEU A 117 -0.67 -6.98 2.33
N ALA A 118 0.65 -7.06 2.13
CA ALA A 118 1.48 -8.13 2.70
C ALA A 118 1.40 -8.13 4.24
N ASP A 119 1.55 -9.28 4.89
CA ASP A 119 1.37 -9.43 6.35
C ASP A 119 2.23 -8.47 7.17
N GLU A 120 3.46 -8.22 6.70
CA GLU A 120 4.44 -7.31 7.31
C GLU A 120 3.99 -5.84 7.34
N VAL A 121 3.14 -5.42 6.40
CA VAL A 121 2.51 -4.10 6.40
C VAL A 121 1.11 -4.16 7.03
N ARG A 122 0.39 -5.25 6.81
CA ARG A 122 -0.99 -5.43 7.29
C ARG A 122 -1.07 -5.40 8.81
N ALA A 123 -0.22 -6.17 9.49
CA ALA A 123 -0.25 -6.27 10.96
C ALA A 123 -0.03 -4.93 11.67
N PRO A 124 1.02 -4.13 11.35
CA PRO A 124 1.19 -2.83 11.99
C PRO A 124 0.10 -1.83 11.60
N THR A 125 -0.42 -1.87 10.36
CA THR A 125 -1.53 -0.99 9.94
C THR A 125 -2.84 -1.33 10.66
N ASP A 126 -3.16 -2.61 10.84
CA ASP A 126 -4.29 -3.09 11.64
C ASP A 126 -4.16 -2.68 13.11
N ALA A 127 -2.95 -2.77 13.68
CA ALA A 127 -2.69 -2.29 15.03
C ALA A 127 -2.90 -0.77 15.19
N ALA A 128 -2.49 0.02 14.19
CA ALA A 128 -2.72 1.45 14.15
C ALA A 128 -4.21 1.79 14.04
N GLU A 129 -4.94 1.15 13.13
CA GLU A 129 -6.39 1.33 12.94
C GLU A 129 -7.17 1.00 14.24
N LYS A 130 -6.84 -0.11 14.89
CA LYS A 130 -7.47 -0.50 16.16
C LYS A 130 -7.22 0.54 17.24
N ALA A 131 -5.98 1.04 17.33
CA ALA A 131 -5.64 2.07 18.31
C ALA A 131 -6.35 3.40 18.05
N LEU A 132 -6.48 3.81 16.79
CA LEU A 132 -7.23 5.00 16.41
C LEU A 132 -8.72 4.84 16.73
N THR A 133 -9.31 3.68 16.44
CA THR A 133 -10.71 3.35 16.78
C THR A 133 -10.93 3.39 18.29
N MET A 134 -10.04 2.78 19.08
CA MET A 134 -10.11 2.85 20.54
C MET A 134 -9.97 4.28 21.05
N ALA A 135 -9.05 5.07 20.50
CA ALA A 135 -8.88 6.46 20.87
C ALA A 135 -10.13 7.30 20.55
N ALA A 136 -10.74 7.14 19.39
CA ALA A 136 -11.99 7.80 19.04
C ALA A 136 -13.12 7.46 20.02
N ALA A 137 -13.26 6.17 20.37
CA ALA A 137 -14.23 5.72 21.37
C ALA A 137 -13.97 6.32 22.76
N SER A 138 -12.71 6.38 23.20
CA SER A 138 -12.34 6.99 24.48
C SER A 138 -12.61 8.50 24.49
N VAL A 139 -12.34 9.23 23.40
CA VAL A 139 -12.68 10.66 23.27
C VAL A 139 -14.18 10.88 23.42
N LEU A 140 -15.00 10.02 22.81
CA LEU A 140 -16.46 10.09 22.91
C LEU A 140 -16.95 9.83 24.35
N ARG A 141 -16.28 8.92 25.07
CA ARG A 141 -16.59 8.56 26.47
C ARG A 141 -15.92 9.45 27.52
N ASP A 142 -15.16 10.46 27.09
CA ASP A 142 -14.32 11.28 27.97
C ASP A 142 -13.30 10.47 28.81
N GLU A 143 -12.85 9.34 28.28
CA GLU A 143 -11.80 8.51 28.85
C GLU A 143 -10.41 9.03 28.46
N PRO A 144 -9.38 8.79 29.30
CA PRO A 144 -8.01 9.17 28.96
C PRO A 144 -7.52 8.41 27.72
N VAL A 145 -6.93 9.15 26.78
CA VAL A 145 -6.20 8.60 25.62
C VAL A 145 -4.71 8.69 25.92
N ASP A 146 -3.97 7.61 25.66
CA ASP A 146 -2.50 7.62 25.70
C ASP A 146 -1.96 8.06 24.32
N PRO A 147 -1.52 9.33 24.17
CA PRO A 147 -1.02 9.83 22.89
C PRO A 147 0.30 9.17 22.49
N GLY A 148 1.11 8.72 23.46
CA GLY A 148 2.39 8.07 23.20
C GLY A 148 2.20 6.69 22.59
N ALA A 149 1.33 5.88 23.18
CA ALA A 149 0.98 4.57 22.64
C ALA A 149 0.27 4.66 21.27
N LEU A 150 -0.56 5.69 21.07
CA LEU A 150 -1.21 5.94 19.78
C LEU A 150 -0.19 6.33 18.70
N GLY A 151 0.68 7.30 19.01
CA GLY A 151 1.73 7.76 18.11
C GLY A 151 2.68 6.61 17.71
N ALA A 152 3.14 5.83 18.68
CA ALA A 152 4.02 4.69 18.42
C ALA A 152 3.42 3.66 17.45
N ARG A 153 2.10 3.42 17.51
CA ARG A 153 1.43 2.50 16.58
C ARG A 153 1.26 3.09 15.19
N ALA A 154 0.93 4.38 15.09
CA ALA A 154 0.88 5.08 13.81
C ALA A 154 2.25 5.10 13.13
N ASP A 155 3.31 5.41 13.89
CA ASP A 155 4.69 5.43 13.41
C ASP A 155 5.16 4.05 12.95
N ALA A 156 4.81 2.99 13.69
CA ALA A 156 5.11 1.61 13.27
C ALA A 156 4.45 1.24 11.93
N ALA A 157 3.21 1.69 11.69
CA ALA A 157 2.53 1.49 10.42
C ALA A 157 3.19 2.30 9.28
N TYR A 158 3.54 3.57 9.52
CA TYR A 158 4.27 4.38 8.54
C TYR A 158 5.63 3.79 8.20
N GLU A 159 6.36 3.28 9.20
CA GLU A 159 7.66 2.65 8.96
C GLU A 159 7.50 1.40 8.11
N ALA A 160 6.56 0.51 8.44
CA ALA A 160 6.31 -0.70 7.66
C ALA A 160 5.95 -0.40 6.20
N LEU A 161 5.08 0.60 5.96
CA LEU A 161 4.75 1.08 4.62
C LEU A 161 6.01 1.59 3.89
N SER A 162 6.86 2.35 4.58
CA SER A 162 8.08 2.92 4.00
C SER A 162 9.16 1.88 3.68
N VAL A 163 9.32 0.87 4.54
CA VAL A 163 10.25 -0.26 4.33
C VAL A 163 9.82 -1.02 3.09
N ARG A 164 8.53 -1.38 3.00
CA ARG A 164 8.02 -2.12 1.85
C ARG A 164 8.19 -1.35 0.53
N LEU A 165 7.95 -0.04 0.57
CA LEU A 165 8.17 0.82 -0.59
C LEU A 165 9.64 0.85 -1.01
N ARG A 166 10.57 0.98 -0.05
CA ARG A 166 12.02 0.91 -0.29
C ARG A 166 12.43 -0.43 -0.91
N ASP A 167 11.88 -1.54 -0.41
CA ASP A 167 12.18 -2.87 -0.92
C ASP A 167 11.77 -3.04 -2.39
N ILE A 168 10.58 -2.57 -2.76
CA ILE A 168 10.10 -2.58 -4.16
C ILE A 168 11.02 -1.75 -5.08
N TYR A 169 11.55 -0.62 -4.60
CA TYR A 169 12.49 0.19 -5.38
C TYR A 169 13.87 -0.48 -5.50
N ALA A 170 14.38 -1.09 -4.43
CA ALA A 170 15.67 -1.78 -4.43
C ALA A 170 15.68 -3.01 -5.35
N THR A 171 14.57 -3.77 -5.39
CA THR A 171 14.41 -4.88 -6.34
C THR A 171 14.38 -4.39 -7.78
N ARG A 172 13.75 -3.23 -8.04
CA ARG A 172 13.68 -2.62 -9.37
C ARG A 172 15.05 -2.14 -9.86
N GLU A 173 15.83 -1.46 -9.01
CA GLU A 173 17.18 -1.02 -9.34
C GLU A 173 18.10 -2.20 -9.69
N SER A 174 18.04 -3.26 -8.87
CA SER A 174 18.80 -4.49 -9.10
C SER A 174 18.41 -5.19 -10.40
N ALA A 175 17.12 -5.19 -10.76
CA ALA A 175 16.63 -5.77 -12.02
C ALA A 175 17.04 -4.96 -13.25
N VAL A 176 17.20 -3.63 -13.13
CA VAL A 176 17.70 -2.77 -14.21
C VAL A 176 19.20 -2.97 -14.44
N LEU A 177 20.00 -3.14 -13.38
CA LEU A 177 21.45 -3.36 -13.49
C LEU A 177 21.83 -4.76 -14.01
N ALA A 178 20.91 -5.72 -13.96
CA ALA A 178 21.11 -7.08 -14.45
C ALA A 178 20.72 -7.30 -15.93
N LEU A 179 20.20 -6.27 -16.60
CA LEU A 179 19.82 -6.25 -18.02
C LEU A 179 20.94 -5.62 -18.88
#